data_AF-A0A7S4W6K3-F1
#
_entry.id   AF-A0A7S4W6K3-F1
#
_cell.length_a   1.000
_cell.length_b   1.000
_cell.length_c   1.000
_cell.angle_alpha   90.00
_cell.angle_beta   90.00
_cell.angle_gamma   90.00
#
_symmetry.space_group_name_H-M   'P 1'
#
loop_
_entity.id
_entity.type
_entity.pdbx_description
1 polymer ?
#
loop_
_entity_poly.entity_id
_entity_poly.type
_entity_poly.pdbx_seq_one_letter_code
_entity_poly.pdbx_strand_id
1 'polypeptide(L)'
;MQQFSFLLFLLCSTLLTSVKALNILVPGGTGTIAKELFPVLSSHKITVLTRNAFLAATPTRVSSDFGHLGSSFLSANPHVSLRDWDGGDLLDIVGQDWMGWQQDTLPKADIILNLVGGGYTEQRVMATERLVRESLSFAPTDVAFITVSPTEEDIKVHSKGMYPTKLKRLQLCEDMVTQNCRGETYCLRCDMFDTKALCEQICEVVGKIEKSKE
;
A
#
# COMPACT_ATOMS: atom_id res chain seq x y z
N MET A 1 -4.99 -36.29 39.76
CA MET A 1 -4.18 -35.15 39.25
C MET A 1 -4.21 -34.98 37.72
N GLN A 2 -5.11 -35.66 36.98
CA GLN A 2 -5.11 -35.58 35.50
C GLN A 2 -6.20 -34.66 34.92
N GLN A 3 -7.23 -34.32 35.72
CA GLN A 3 -8.33 -33.44 35.28
C GLN A 3 -7.99 -31.94 35.37
N PHE A 4 -7.01 -31.53 36.17
CA PHE A 4 -6.60 -30.12 36.29
C PHE A 4 -5.83 -29.60 35.07
N SER A 5 -5.09 -30.46 34.36
CA SER A 5 -4.34 -30.06 33.15
C SER A 5 -5.25 -29.78 31.94
N PHE A 6 -6.41 -30.43 31.84
CA PHE A 6 -7.32 -30.23 30.70
C PHE A 6 -8.05 -28.88 30.76
N LEU A 7 -8.41 -28.41 31.96
CA LEU A 7 -9.04 -27.10 32.15
C LEU A 7 -8.07 -25.94 31.90
N LEU A 8 -6.78 -26.10 32.22
CA LEU A 8 -5.77 -25.07 31.96
C LEU A 8 -5.50 -24.88 30.46
N PHE A 9 -5.54 -25.96 29.68
CA PHE A 9 -5.39 -25.90 28.21
C PHE A 9 -6.59 -25.24 27.51
N LEU A 10 -7.82 -25.46 28.01
CA LEU A 10 -9.03 -24.83 27.46
C LEU A 10 -9.15 -23.34 27.80
N LEU A 11 -8.61 -22.89 28.95
CA LEU A 11 -8.60 -21.46 29.30
C LEU A 11 -7.56 -20.68 28.48
N CYS A 12 -6.40 -21.27 28.16
CA CYS A 12 -5.39 -20.62 27.33
C CYS A 12 -5.81 -20.40 25.87
N SER A 13 -6.72 -21.22 25.31
CA SER A 13 -7.19 -21.01 23.93
C SER A 13 -8.17 -19.83 23.79
N THR A 14 -8.80 -19.38 24.88
CA THR A 14 -9.69 -18.21 24.88
C THR A 14 -8.96 -16.88 25.04
N LEU A 15 -7.66 -16.90 25.37
CA LEU A 15 -6.81 -15.72 25.48
C LEU A 15 -6.00 -15.43 24.20
N LEU A 16 -6.09 -16.29 23.20
CA LEU A 16 -5.63 -15.99 21.86
C LEU A 16 -6.72 -15.14 21.18
N THR A 17 -6.73 -13.84 21.47
CA THR A 17 -7.37 -12.89 20.57
C THR A 17 -6.78 -13.10 19.20
N SER A 18 -7.56 -13.71 18.31
CA SER A 18 -7.18 -13.94 16.92
C SER A 18 -7.07 -12.58 16.26
N VAL A 19 -5.87 -11.98 16.29
CA VAL A 19 -5.56 -10.76 15.54
C VAL A 19 -5.89 -11.04 14.08
N LYS A 20 -6.94 -10.39 13.58
CA LYS A 20 -7.44 -10.64 12.23
C LYS A 20 -6.47 -9.99 11.25
N ALA A 21 -5.65 -10.81 10.60
CA ALA A 21 -4.74 -10.34 9.57
C ALA A 21 -5.51 -9.56 8.48
N LEU A 22 -5.28 -8.25 8.44
CA LEU A 22 -5.80 -7.36 7.40
C LEU A 22 -5.21 -7.68 6.02
N ASN A 23 -5.98 -7.42 4.97
CA ASN A 23 -5.53 -7.45 3.59
C ASN A 23 -5.20 -6.03 3.14
N ILE A 24 -3.91 -5.74 2.99
CA ILE A 24 -3.41 -4.43 2.61
C ILE A 24 -3.03 -4.45 1.12
N LEU A 25 -3.76 -3.68 0.32
CA LEU A 25 -3.43 -3.43 -1.08
C LEU A 25 -2.50 -2.23 -1.16
N VAL A 26 -1.34 -2.38 -1.81
CA VAL A 26 -0.31 -1.34 -1.89
C VAL A 26 -0.02 -0.97 -3.35
N PRO A 27 -0.76 0.01 -3.89
CA PRO A 27 -0.37 0.71 -5.11
C PRO A 27 0.98 1.41 -4.96
N GLY A 28 1.97 1.04 -5.78
CA GLY A 28 3.28 1.74 -5.78
C GLY A 28 4.25 1.33 -4.67
N GLY A 29 4.36 0.04 -4.35
CA GLY A 29 5.21 -0.46 -3.27
C GLY A 29 6.65 -0.88 -3.63
N THR A 30 7.25 -0.39 -4.72
CA THR A 30 8.63 -0.77 -5.13
C THR A 30 9.73 0.09 -4.49
N GLY A 31 9.37 1.23 -3.88
CA GLY A 31 10.32 2.21 -3.31
C GLY A 31 10.85 1.85 -1.92
N THR A 32 11.72 2.71 -1.38
CA THR A 32 12.41 2.51 -0.08
C THR A 32 11.44 2.40 1.10
N ILE A 33 10.34 3.16 1.10
CA ILE A 33 9.34 3.12 2.17
C ILE A 33 8.76 1.71 2.31
N ALA A 34 8.33 1.12 1.21
CA ALA A 34 7.77 -0.24 1.20
C ALA A 34 8.80 -1.30 1.62
N LYS A 35 10.09 -1.10 1.26
CA LYS A 35 11.19 -2.00 1.66
C LYS A 35 11.31 -2.13 3.17
N GLU A 36 11.17 -1.01 3.87
CA GLU A 36 11.27 -0.96 5.33
C GLU A 36 9.95 -1.32 6.01
N LEU A 37 8.82 -0.95 5.40
CA LEU A 37 7.49 -1.15 5.96
C LEU A 37 7.02 -2.60 5.93
N PHE A 38 7.22 -3.32 4.82
CA PHE A 38 6.61 -4.65 4.65
C PHE A 38 7.08 -5.69 5.67
N PRO A 39 8.36 -5.74 6.09
CA PRO A 39 8.77 -6.62 7.18
C PRO A 39 8.07 -6.33 8.52
N VAL A 40 7.79 -5.04 8.79
CA VAL A 40 7.12 -4.61 10.02
C VAL A 40 5.64 -5.01 10.01
N LEU A 41 5.00 -5.00 8.85
CA LEU A 41 3.60 -5.42 8.64
C LEU A 41 3.45 -6.94 8.40
N SER A 42 4.34 -7.76 8.96
CA SER A 42 4.38 -9.23 8.73
C SER A 42 3.18 -10.00 9.28
N SER A 43 2.39 -9.41 10.18
CA SER A 43 1.11 -9.94 10.65
C SER A 43 -0.03 -9.80 9.64
N HIS A 44 0.16 -9.05 8.55
CA HIS A 44 -0.87 -8.73 7.56
C HIS A 44 -0.54 -9.33 6.19
N LYS A 45 -1.56 -9.49 5.35
CA LYS A 45 -1.37 -9.91 3.96
C LYS A 45 -1.20 -8.68 3.09
N ILE A 46 -0.11 -8.63 2.33
CA ILE A 46 0.21 -7.48 1.49
C ILE A 46 0.11 -7.90 0.02
N THR A 47 -0.67 -7.16 -0.76
CA THR A 47 -0.69 -7.28 -2.23
C THR A 47 -0.14 -6.00 -2.82
N VAL A 48 1.02 -6.07 -3.46
CA VAL A 48 1.63 -4.92 -4.11
C VAL A 48 1.17 -4.84 -5.55
N LEU A 49 0.55 -3.73 -5.92
CA LEU A 49 0.29 -3.44 -7.33
C LEU A 49 1.56 -2.83 -7.94
N THR A 50 2.21 -3.61 -8.81
CA THR A 50 3.46 -3.22 -9.46
C THR A 50 3.28 -3.13 -10.97
N ARG A 51 4.17 -2.38 -11.62
CA ARG A 51 4.44 -2.60 -13.04
C ARG A 51 5.04 -4.00 -13.15
N ASN A 52 4.66 -4.80 -14.14
CA ASN A 52 5.24 -6.12 -14.47
C ASN A 52 5.75 -6.96 -13.25
N ALA A 53 4.82 -7.54 -12.48
CA ALA A 53 5.03 -8.37 -11.29
C ALA A 53 5.97 -9.56 -11.55
N PHE A 54 5.96 -10.10 -12.76
CA PHE A 54 6.92 -11.13 -13.17
C PHE A 54 8.36 -10.60 -13.17
N LEU A 55 8.60 -9.43 -13.80
CA LEU A 55 9.94 -8.81 -13.78
C LEU A 55 10.36 -8.40 -12.38
N ALA A 56 9.43 -7.91 -11.56
CA ALA A 56 9.70 -7.59 -10.16
C ALA A 56 10.16 -8.83 -9.38
N ALA A 57 9.52 -10.00 -9.58
CA ALA A 57 9.85 -11.24 -8.86
C ALA A 57 11.10 -11.98 -9.41
N THR A 58 11.64 -11.62 -10.57
CA THR A 58 12.66 -12.43 -11.26
C THR A 58 14.09 -11.92 -11.05
N PRO A 59 14.98 -12.66 -10.37
CA PRO A 59 16.29 -12.16 -9.91
C PRO A 59 17.28 -11.82 -11.03
N THR A 60 17.13 -12.38 -12.23
CA THR A 60 18.02 -12.12 -13.39
C THR A 60 17.56 -10.96 -14.25
N ARG A 61 16.38 -10.37 -13.98
CA ARG A 61 15.76 -9.34 -14.83
C ARG A 61 15.18 -8.15 -14.04
N VAL A 62 15.49 -8.03 -12.75
CA VAL A 62 15.11 -6.87 -11.95
C VAL A 62 15.82 -5.65 -12.57
N SER A 63 15.11 -4.88 -13.40
CA SER A 63 15.61 -3.55 -13.77
C SER A 63 15.68 -2.70 -12.50
N SER A 64 16.46 -1.61 -12.54
CA SER A 64 16.47 -0.60 -11.47
C SER A 64 15.07 -0.12 -11.06
N ASP A 65 14.08 -0.32 -11.92
CA ASP A 65 12.74 0.26 -11.82
C ASP A 65 11.80 -0.53 -10.88
N PHE A 66 12.08 -1.81 -10.65
CA PHE A 66 11.29 -2.66 -9.73
C PHE A 66 11.84 -2.69 -8.30
N GLY A 67 12.99 -2.05 -8.08
CA GLY A 67 13.56 -1.80 -6.76
C GLY A 67 13.89 -3.09 -6.00
N HIS A 68 13.25 -3.29 -4.85
CA HIS A 68 13.63 -4.30 -3.85
C HIS A 68 12.79 -5.58 -3.89
N LEU A 69 11.74 -5.66 -4.72
CA LEU A 69 10.73 -6.74 -4.71
C LEU A 69 11.17 -8.04 -5.42
N GLY A 70 12.47 -8.32 -5.48
CA GLY A 70 13.04 -9.53 -6.08
C GLY A 70 12.73 -10.83 -5.33
N SER A 71 13.03 -11.98 -5.95
CA SER A 71 12.78 -13.32 -5.38
C SER A 71 13.32 -13.52 -3.97
N SER A 72 14.48 -12.95 -3.64
CA SER A 72 15.08 -13.05 -2.31
C SER A 72 14.26 -12.30 -1.26
N PHE A 73 13.73 -11.12 -1.62
CA PHE A 73 12.87 -10.35 -0.73
C PHE A 73 11.53 -11.05 -0.52
N LEU A 74 10.91 -11.53 -1.59
CA LEU A 74 9.63 -12.27 -1.52
C LEU A 74 9.76 -13.57 -0.72
N SER A 75 10.87 -14.29 -0.89
CA SER A 75 11.17 -15.48 -0.07
C SER A 75 11.31 -15.14 1.42
N ALA A 76 11.86 -13.97 1.75
CA ALA A 76 11.99 -13.51 3.13
C ALA A 76 10.68 -12.91 3.70
N ASN A 77 9.73 -12.54 2.84
CA ASN A 77 8.47 -11.89 3.19
C ASN A 77 7.29 -12.61 2.52
N PRO A 78 6.96 -13.86 2.92
CA PRO A 78 5.95 -14.69 2.25
C PRO A 78 4.51 -14.15 2.37
N HIS A 79 4.28 -13.17 3.23
CA HIS A 79 3.02 -12.44 3.35
C HIS A 79 2.84 -11.35 2.27
N VAL A 80 3.89 -11.07 1.49
CA VAL A 80 3.87 -10.12 0.37
C VAL A 80 3.67 -10.87 -0.94
N SER A 81 2.65 -10.46 -1.69
CA SER A 81 2.35 -10.94 -3.03
C SER A 81 2.38 -9.79 -4.04
N LEU A 82 2.68 -10.09 -5.29
CA LEU A 82 2.73 -9.10 -6.37
C LEU A 82 1.56 -9.31 -7.32
N ARG A 83 1.01 -8.20 -7.83
CA ARG A 83 -0.04 -8.21 -8.84
C ARG A 83 0.18 -7.10 -9.85
N ASP A 84 0.09 -7.46 -11.13
CA ASP A 84 0.15 -6.47 -12.21
C ASP A 84 -1.05 -5.54 -12.21
N TRP A 85 -0.81 -4.24 -12.32
CA TRP A 85 -1.88 -3.24 -12.46
C TRP A 85 -1.90 -2.47 -13.79
N ASP A 86 -0.86 -2.58 -14.63
CA ASP A 86 -0.69 -1.79 -15.86
C ASP A 86 -0.41 -2.58 -17.14
N GLY A 87 -0.52 -3.91 -17.13
CA GLY A 87 -0.60 -4.70 -18.38
C GLY A 87 0.72 -5.29 -18.89
N GLY A 88 1.86 -4.94 -18.30
CA GLY A 88 3.15 -5.50 -18.71
C GLY A 88 3.68 -4.94 -20.05
N ASP A 89 5.00 -4.79 -20.09
CA ASP A 89 5.89 -4.40 -21.20
C ASP A 89 5.79 -3.01 -21.84
N LEU A 90 4.72 -2.23 -21.62
CA LEU A 90 4.75 -0.79 -21.93
C LEU A 90 5.34 -0.04 -20.73
N LEU A 91 6.67 0.03 -20.68
CA LEU A 91 7.49 0.62 -19.61
C LEU A 91 7.02 2.01 -19.10
N ASP A 92 6.23 2.75 -19.89
CA ASP A 92 5.89 4.14 -19.64
C ASP A 92 4.40 4.47 -19.43
N ILE A 93 3.48 3.50 -19.59
CA ILE A 93 2.05 3.83 -19.59
C ILE A 93 1.31 2.87 -18.66
N VAL A 94 0.54 3.43 -17.73
CA VAL A 94 -0.59 2.72 -17.11
C VAL A 94 -1.54 2.40 -18.27
N GLY A 95 -1.36 1.25 -18.91
CA GLY A 95 -2.07 0.87 -20.12
C GLY A 95 -3.57 1.02 -19.94
N GLN A 96 -4.25 1.50 -20.98
CA GLN A 96 -5.72 1.49 -21.05
C GLN A 96 -6.26 0.05 -21.17
N ASP A 97 -5.37 -0.91 -21.49
CA ASP A 97 -5.71 -2.32 -21.58
C ASP A 97 -5.99 -2.90 -20.18
N TRP A 98 -7.20 -3.41 -20.08
CA TRP A 98 -7.87 -3.81 -18.86
C TRP A 98 -7.19 -5.05 -18.26
N MET A 99 -6.73 -4.94 -17.01
CA MET A 99 -6.12 -6.06 -16.26
C MET A 99 -6.97 -6.34 -15.03
N GLY A 100 -7.37 -7.59 -14.80
CA GLY A 100 -8.38 -8.02 -13.81
C GLY A 100 -8.10 -7.75 -12.32
N TRP A 101 -7.09 -6.92 -11.99
CA TRP A 101 -6.69 -6.63 -10.61
C TRP A 101 -7.84 -5.99 -9.81
N GLN A 102 -8.61 -5.09 -10.43
CA GLN A 102 -9.74 -4.47 -9.72
C GLN A 102 -10.79 -5.50 -9.26
N GLN A 103 -10.97 -6.60 -9.99
CA GLN A 103 -11.91 -7.66 -9.59
C GLN A 103 -11.31 -8.65 -8.59
N ASP A 104 -9.99 -8.89 -8.62
CA ASP A 104 -9.36 -9.93 -7.80
C ASP A 104 -8.68 -9.40 -6.51
N THR A 105 -8.27 -8.13 -6.46
CA THR A 105 -7.61 -7.51 -5.29
C THR A 105 -8.53 -6.59 -4.48
N LEU A 106 -9.26 -5.65 -5.12
CA LEU A 106 -10.03 -4.63 -4.41
C LEU A 106 -11.14 -5.21 -3.50
N PRO A 107 -11.92 -6.23 -3.90
CA PRO A 107 -12.98 -6.78 -3.05
C PRO A 107 -12.47 -7.41 -1.75
N LYS A 108 -11.17 -7.74 -1.69
CA LYS A 108 -10.53 -8.37 -0.53
C LYS A 108 -9.85 -7.35 0.38
N ALA A 109 -9.69 -6.10 -0.06
CA ALA A 109 -8.88 -5.12 0.64
C ALA A 109 -9.58 -4.60 1.89
N ASP A 110 -8.87 -4.62 3.02
CA ASP A 110 -9.23 -3.91 4.23
C ASP A 110 -8.63 -2.50 4.24
N ILE A 111 -7.44 -2.36 3.67
CA ILE A 111 -6.69 -1.11 3.56
C ILE A 111 -6.14 -0.98 2.15
N ILE A 112 -6.25 0.23 1.58
CA ILE A 112 -5.54 0.64 0.36
C ILE A 112 -4.48 1.67 0.78
N LEU A 113 -3.22 1.26 0.77
CA LEU A 113 -2.05 2.09 1.10
C LEU A 113 -1.42 2.60 -0.20
N ASN A 114 -1.81 3.80 -0.61
CA ASN A 114 -1.33 4.45 -1.83
C ASN A 114 0.06 5.06 -1.62
N LEU A 115 1.09 4.38 -2.14
CA LEU A 115 2.49 4.80 -2.15
C LEU A 115 2.95 5.26 -3.54
N VAL A 116 2.02 5.52 -4.46
CA VAL A 116 2.34 5.78 -5.86
C VAL A 116 3.13 7.08 -6.03
N GLY A 117 4.39 6.94 -6.47
CA GLY A 117 5.19 7.96 -7.16
C GLY A 117 5.91 8.98 -6.26
N GLY A 118 7.24 8.99 -6.29
CA GLY A 118 8.07 10.02 -5.64
C GLY A 118 8.22 11.34 -6.44
N GLY A 119 7.74 11.40 -7.69
CA GLY A 119 7.97 12.54 -8.59
C GLY A 119 6.84 13.57 -8.71
N TYR A 120 5.63 13.26 -8.23
CA TYR A 120 4.41 14.10 -8.35
C TYR A 120 4.12 14.54 -9.79
N THR A 121 4.22 13.57 -10.70
CA THR A 121 3.96 13.70 -12.14
C THR A 121 2.48 13.50 -12.46
N GLU A 122 2.07 13.74 -13.70
CA GLU A 122 0.70 13.46 -14.17
C GLU A 122 0.37 11.97 -14.09
N GLN A 123 1.36 11.10 -14.26
CA GLN A 123 1.17 9.65 -14.08
C GLN A 123 0.67 9.29 -12.68
N ARG A 124 1.10 10.01 -11.63
CA ARG A 124 0.58 9.81 -10.26
C ARG A 124 -0.89 10.21 -10.15
N VAL A 125 -1.27 11.32 -10.80
CA VAL A 125 -2.67 11.77 -10.84
C VAL A 125 -3.53 10.71 -11.52
N MET A 126 -3.12 10.23 -12.70
CA MET A 126 -3.84 9.18 -13.44
C MET A 126 -3.94 7.87 -12.65
N ALA A 127 -2.86 7.46 -11.97
CA ALA A 127 -2.86 6.26 -11.14
C ALA A 127 -3.81 6.42 -9.94
N THR A 128 -3.83 7.58 -9.30
CA THR A 128 -4.73 7.87 -8.17
C THR A 128 -6.18 7.93 -8.63
N GLU A 129 -6.46 8.61 -9.74
CA GLU A 129 -7.80 8.66 -10.36
C GLU A 129 -8.31 7.25 -10.67
N ARG A 130 -7.48 6.40 -11.32
CA ARG A 130 -7.83 5.02 -11.60
C ARG A 130 -8.11 4.25 -10.32
N LEU A 131 -7.23 4.34 -9.32
CA LEU A 131 -7.40 3.66 -8.04
C LEU A 131 -8.72 4.05 -7.36
N VAL A 132 -9.01 5.34 -7.27
CA VAL A 132 -10.25 5.87 -6.66
C VAL A 132 -11.47 5.39 -7.45
N ARG A 133 -11.45 5.53 -8.78
CA ARG A 133 -12.56 5.13 -9.66
C ARG A 133 -12.87 3.64 -9.57
N GLU A 134 -11.86 2.78 -9.64
CA GLU A 134 -12.07 1.34 -9.53
C GLU A 134 -12.52 0.94 -8.12
N SER A 135 -11.99 1.62 -7.08
CA SER A 135 -12.40 1.34 -5.70
C SER A 135 -13.86 1.66 -5.42
N LEU A 136 -14.41 2.71 -6.04
CA LEU A 136 -15.85 3.01 -5.95
C LEU A 136 -16.74 1.87 -6.46
N SER A 137 -16.22 1.06 -7.39
CA SER A 137 -16.95 -0.02 -8.06
C SER A 137 -16.72 -1.38 -7.41
N PHE A 138 -15.50 -1.65 -6.95
CA PHE A 138 -15.08 -3.00 -6.54
C PHE A 138 -14.67 -3.13 -5.07
N ALA A 139 -14.28 -2.04 -4.41
CA ALA A 139 -13.83 -2.13 -3.03
C ALA A 139 -15.01 -2.21 -2.04
N PRO A 140 -14.85 -2.88 -0.89
CA PRO A 140 -15.80 -2.83 0.20
C PRO A 140 -16.07 -1.38 0.65
N THR A 141 -17.27 -1.12 1.17
CA THR A 141 -17.63 0.24 1.62
C THR A 141 -16.84 0.69 2.85
N ASP A 142 -16.31 -0.26 3.63
CA ASP A 142 -15.53 -0.05 4.85
C ASP A 142 -14.01 -0.10 4.61
N VAL A 143 -13.56 -0.12 3.35
CA VAL A 143 -12.11 -0.10 3.05
C VAL A 143 -11.50 1.22 3.51
N ALA A 144 -10.41 1.16 4.27
CA ALA A 144 -9.68 2.35 4.66
C ALA A 144 -8.65 2.74 3.58
N PHE A 145 -8.48 4.03 3.35
CA PHE A 145 -7.49 4.58 2.43
C PHE A 145 -6.40 5.32 3.19
N ILE A 146 -5.14 4.97 2.93
CA ILE A 146 -3.98 5.69 3.44
C ILE A 146 -3.22 6.21 2.23
N THR A 147 -3.14 7.53 2.08
CA THR A 147 -2.38 8.19 1.02
C THR A 147 -1.15 8.86 1.61
N VAL A 148 0.03 8.50 1.09
CA VAL A 148 1.29 9.03 1.57
C VAL A 148 1.82 10.09 0.60
N SER A 149 2.13 11.26 1.16
CA SER A 149 2.59 12.46 0.48
C SER A 149 3.81 13.03 1.21
N PRO A 150 4.71 13.76 0.53
CA PRO A 150 5.81 14.46 1.15
C PRO A 150 5.29 15.73 1.85
N THR A 151 6.12 16.34 2.68
CA THR A 151 5.86 17.70 3.19
C THR A 151 5.97 18.74 2.07
N GLU A 152 5.42 19.94 2.29
CA GLU A 152 5.61 21.04 1.34
C GLU A 152 7.07 21.47 1.26
N GLU A 153 7.77 21.40 2.39
CA GLU A 153 9.19 21.67 2.55
C GLU A 153 10.02 20.77 1.63
N ASP A 154 9.74 19.47 1.62
CA ASP A 154 10.40 18.53 0.70
C ASP A 154 10.13 18.88 -0.77
N ILE A 155 8.89 19.22 -1.12
CA ILE A 155 8.56 19.60 -2.50
C ILE A 155 9.36 20.85 -2.89
N LYS A 156 9.48 21.84 -2.00
CA LYS A 156 10.26 23.08 -2.23
C LYS A 156 11.73 22.77 -2.48
N VAL A 157 12.33 21.88 -1.69
CA VAL A 157 13.75 21.51 -1.80
C VAL A 157 14.03 20.76 -3.12
N HIS A 158 13.17 19.80 -3.48
CA HIS A 158 13.42 18.88 -4.60
C HIS A 158 12.84 19.31 -5.94
N SER A 159 12.05 20.39 -5.98
CA SER A 159 11.29 20.78 -7.17
C SER A 159 11.38 22.27 -7.47
N LYS A 160 12.59 22.83 -7.45
CA LYS A 160 12.85 24.23 -7.83
C LYS A 160 12.22 24.55 -9.18
N GLY A 161 11.39 25.59 -9.23
CA GLY A 161 10.66 26.02 -10.43
C GLY A 161 9.37 25.24 -10.75
N MET A 162 9.14 24.07 -10.13
CA MET A 162 7.95 23.24 -10.34
C MET A 162 7.10 23.05 -9.07
N TYR A 163 7.50 23.66 -7.96
CA TYR A 163 6.82 23.55 -6.66
C TYR A 163 5.30 23.81 -6.74
N PRO A 164 4.81 24.93 -7.31
CA PRO A 164 3.37 25.20 -7.35
C PRO A 164 2.59 24.11 -8.11
N THR A 165 3.14 23.63 -9.21
CA THR A 165 2.53 22.58 -10.05
C THR A 165 2.48 21.24 -9.32
N LYS A 166 3.57 20.85 -8.66
CA LYS A 166 3.62 19.57 -7.92
C LYS A 166 2.74 19.61 -6.67
N LEU A 167 2.71 20.73 -5.95
CA LEU A 167 1.82 20.91 -4.81
C LEU A 167 0.35 20.81 -5.24
N LYS A 168 -0.02 21.46 -6.36
CA LYS A 168 -1.38 21.36 -6.91
C LYS A 168 -1.75 19.93 -7.28
N ARG A 169 -0.85 19.17 -7.92
CA ARG A 169 -1.09 17.76 -8.27
C ARG A 169 -1.24 16.87 -7.05
N LEU A 170 -0.45 17.12 -6.02
CA LEU A 170 -0.54 16.42 -4.75
C LEU A 170 -1.87 16.69 -4.07
N GLN A 171 -2.27 17.96 -3.96
CA GLN A 171 -3.56 18.33 -3.40
C GLN A 171 -4.71 17.68 -4.18
N LEU A 172 -4.63 17.66 -5.52
CA LEU A 172 -5.62 16.98 -6.35
C LEU A 172 -5.72 15.48 -6.02
N CYS A 173 -4.60 14.80 -5.76
CA CYS A 173 -4.61 13.38 -5.38
C CYS A 173 -5.26 13.16 -4.01
N GLU A 174 -4.93 14.01 -3.04
CA GLU A 174 -5.52 13.96 -1.69
C GLU A 174 -7.03 14.25 -1.73
N ASP A 175 -7.43 15.29 -2.46
CA ASP A 175 -8.83 15.65 -2.67
C ASP A 175 -9.62 14.52 -3.33
N MET A 176 -9.05 13.86 -4.35
CA MET A 176 -9.70 12.71 -4.99
C MET A 176 -9.99 11.59 -3.99
N VAL A 177 -9.05 11.28 -3.10
CA VAL A 177 -9.25 10.22 -2.09
C VAL A 177 -10.27 10.67 -1.04
N THR A 178 -10.08 11.85 -0.44
CA THR A 178 -10.94 12.33 0.66
C THR A 178 -12.38 12.61 0.22
N GLN A 179 -12.61 13.04 -1.02
CA GLN A 179 -13.95 13.40 -1.50
C GLN A 179 -14.73 12.22 -2.08
N ASN A 180 -14.04 11.17 -2.54
CA ASN A 180 -14.70 10.09 -3.29
C ASN A 180 -14.63 8.72 -2.60
N CYS A 181 -13.64 8.46 -1.73
CA CYS A 181 -13.57 7.17 -1.04
C CYS A 181 -14.62 7.09 0.07
N ARG A 182 -15.28 5.93 0.20
CA ARG A 182 -16.42 5.74 1.11
C ARG A 182 -16.03 5.43 2.55
N GLY A 183 -14.91 4.74 2.75
CA GLY A 183 -14.41 4.39 4.07
C GLY A 183 -13.51 5.48 4.66
N GLU A 184 -12.84 5.15 5.76
CA GLU A 184 -11.94 6.09 6.44
C GLU A 184 -10.76 6.49 5.53
N THR A 185 -10.47 7.79 5.45
CA THR A 185 -9.38 8.31 4.61
C THR A 185 -8.33 9.02 5.45
N TYR A 186 -7.07 8.64 5.28
CA TYR A 186 -5.90 9.18 5.95
C TYR A 186 -4.93 9.73 4.91
N CYS A 187 -4.70 11.04 4.89
CA CYS A 187 -3.67 11.67 4.06
C CYS A 187 -2.47 12.03 4.95
N LEU A 188 -1.40 11.23 4.87
CA LEU A 188 -0.19 11.39 5.67
C LEU A 188 0.82 12.21 4.88
N ARG A 189 1.13 13.41 5.36
CA ARG A 189 2.25 14.24 4.84
C ARG A 189 3.46 14.05 5.74
N CYS A 190 4.59 13.62 5.17
CA CYS A 190 5.76 13.19 5.91
C CYS A 190 7.07 13.66 5.26
N ASP A 191 8.14 13.72 6.05
CA ASP A 191 9.48 13.90 5.53
C ASP A 191 9.88 12.61 4.79
N MET A 192 10.11 12.72 3.48
CA MET A 192 10.42 11.54 2.67
C MET A 192 11.82 10.95 2.92
N PHE A 193 12.68 11.65 3.67
CA PHE A 193 13.99 11.16 4.09
C PHE A 193 13.94 10.45 5.45
N ASP A 194 12.93 10.75 6.28
CA ASP A 194 12.69 10.02 7.53
C ASP A 194 11.77 8.83 7.31
N THR A 195 12.29 7.83 6.59
CA THR A 195 11.53 6.61 6.24
C THR A 195 11.06 5.87 7.49
N LYS A 196 11.83 5.92 8.59
CA LYS A 196 11.48 5.27 9.85
C LYS A 196 10.25 5.93 10.49
N ALA A 197 10.26 7.25 10.66
CA ALA A 197 9.12 7.96 11.25
C ALA A 197 7.85 7.79 10.40
N LEU A 198 7.99 7.75 9.08
CA LEU A 198 6.87 7.45 8.20
C LEU A 198 6.33 6.03 8.40
N CYS A 199 7.20 5.02 8.46
CA CYS A 199 6.77 3.65 8.73
C CYS A 199 6.03 3.54 10.07
N GLU A 200 6.51 4.24 11.11
CA GLU A 200 5.84 4.30 12.42
C GLU A 200 4.44 4.92 12.32
N GLN A 201 4.29 6.05 11.59
CA GLN A 201 2.99 6.68 11.36
C GLN A 201 2.01 5.76 10.60
N ILE A 202 2.48 5.08 9.55
CA ILE A 202 1.65 4.13 8.79
C ILE A 202 1.21 2.98 9.71
N CYS A 203 2.13 2.42 10.50
CA CYS A 203 1.81 1.34 11.44
C CYS A 203 0.81 1.78 12.51
N GLU A 204 0.91 3.01 13.01
CA GLU A 204 -0.06 3.56 13.95
C GLU A 204 -1.47 3.63 13.34
N VAL A 205 -1.59 4.10 12.10
CA VAL A 205 -2.87 4.15 11.38
C VAL A 205 -3.41 2.75 11.12
N VAL A 206 -2.57 1.82 10.66
CA VAL A 206 -2.97 0.40 10.47
C VAL A 206 -3.47 -0.21 11.78
N GLY A 207 -2.78 0.03 12.90
CA GLY A 207 -3.19 -0.48 14.21
C GLY A 207 -4.49 0.16 14.75
N LYS A 208 -4.81 1.40 14.35
CA LYS A 208 -6.13 2.01 14.64
C LYS A 208 -7.24 1.33 13.85
N ILE A 209 -7.00 1.10 12.55
CA ILE A 209 -7.95 0.42 11.67
C ILE A 209 -8.18 -1.02 12.14
N GLU A 210 -7.12 -1.74 12.50
CA GLU A 210 -7.21 -3.11 13.03
C GLU A 210 -8.15 -3.18 14.24
N LYS A 211 -7.97 -2.30 15.23
CA LYS A 211 -8.83 -2.23 16.43
C LYS A 211 -10.28 -1.87 16.12
N SER A 212 -10.55 -1.15 15.03
CA SER A 212 -11.92 -0.83 14.61
C SER A 212 -12.66 -2.00 13.97
N LYS A 213 -11.93 -3.04 13.53
CA LYS A 213 -12.46 -4.24 12.87
C LYS A 213 -12.59 -5.47 13.80
N GLU A 214 -12.18 -5.34 15.06
CA GLU A 214 -12.39 -6.33 16.14
C GLU A 214 -13.77 -6.14 16.80
#